data_AF-K1U6V7-F1
#
_entry.id   AF-K1U6V7-F1
#
_cell.length_a   1.000
_cell.length_b   1.000
_cell.length_c   1.000
_cell.angle_alpha   90.00
_cell.angle_beta   90.00
_cell.angle_gamma   90.00
#
_symmetry.space_group_name_H-M   'P 1'
#
loop_
_entity.id
_entity.type
_entity.pdbx_description
1 polymer ?
#
loop_
_entity_poly.entity_id
_entity_poly.type
_entity_poly.pdbx_seq_one_letter_code
_entity_poly.pdbx_strand_id
1 'polypeptide(L)'
;KAHKLFYIQDAMKNVIMVKEATPGYENEPVVILQGHMDMVAVQTPDCTMDMKTEGLKVGIDGDSVYAENTSLGGDDGIAVAYALALLDSEDIRHPRLEVIITVDEEVGMDGAREIDLSMLQGHRMINLDSEDEGIFLTSCAGGARVNCRFPMKKQELTGVRYEVEVSVS
;
A
#
# COMPACT_ATOMS: atom_id res chain seq x y z
N LYS A 1 -3.91 -19.78 -6.59
CA LYS A 1 -4.46 -20.90 -7.39
C LYS A 1 -3.46 -22.01 -7.67
N ALA A 2 -2.30 -21.73 -8.27
CA ALA A 2 -1.31 -22.76 -8.62
C ALA A 2 -0.86 -23.60 -7.40
N HIS A 3 -0.70 -22.94 -6.25
CA HIS A 3 -0.27 -23.55 -4.98
C HIS A 3 -1.42 -24.12 -4.14
N LYS A 4 -2.64 -24.20 -4.69
CA LYS A 4 -3.86 -24.69 -4.00
C LYS A 4 -4.17 -24.01 -2.65
N LEU A 5 -3.63 -22.83 -2.42
CA LEU A 5 -3.96 -21.98 -1.28
C LEU A 5 -5.43 -21.58 -1.32
N PHE A 6 -6.03 -21.51 -0.15
CA PHE A 6 -7.32 -20.87 0.00
C PHE A 6 -7.14 -19.37 -0.28
N TYR A 7 -8.06 -18.79 -1.05
CA TYR A 7 -8.08 -17.37 -1.31
C TYR A 7 -9.51 -16.88 -1.55
N ILE A 8 -9.77 -15.64 -1.19
CA ILE A 8 -10.96 -14.91 -1.59
C ILE A 8 -10.56 -13.59 -2.23
N GLN A 9 -11.42 -13.10 -3.11
CA GLN A 9 -11.38 -11.73 -3.59
C GLN A 9 -12.76 -11.13 -3.37
N ASP A 10 -12.82 -9.99 -2.67
CA ASP A 10 -14.08 -9.32 -2.42
C ASP A 10 -14.54 -8.48 -3.62
N ALA A 11 -15.67 -7.76 -3.45
CA ALA A 11 -16.22 -6.90 -4.49
C ALA A 11 -15.30 -5.72 -4.82
N MET A 12 -14.58 -5.21 -3.82
CA MET A 12 -13.63 -4.10 -3.94
C MET A 12 -12.29 -4.53 -4.53
N LYS A 13 -12.05 -5.84 -4.68
CA LYS A 13 -10.81 -6.46 -5.18
C LYS A 13 -9.70 -6.62 -4.14
N ASN A 14 -9.99 -6.42 -2.86
CA ASN A 14 -9.09 -6.88 -1.80
C ASN A 14 -8.94 -8.39 -1.90
N VAL A 15 -7.75 -8.89 -1.60
CA VAL A 15 -7.41 -10.31 -1.66
C VAL A 15 -7.04 -10.79 -0.28
N ILE A 16 -7.69 -11.86 0.17
CA ILE A 16 -7.28 -12.59 1.38
C ILE A 16 -6.80 -13.97 0.95
N MET A 17 -5.62 -14.36 1.41
CA MET A 17 -5.04 -15.69 1.19
C MET A 17 -4.74 -16.35 2.53
N VAL A 18 -4.90 -17.67 2.59
CA VAL A 18 -4.61 -18.44 3.80
C VAL A 18 -3.67 -19.58 3.48
N LYS A 19 -2.63 -19.70 4.29
CA LYS A 19 -1.73 -20.86 4.32
C LYS A 19 -1.71 -21.46 5.72
N GLU A 20 -2.00 -22.76 5.79
CA GLU A 20 -2.02 -23.49 7.04
C GLU A 20 -0.62 -23.60 7.66
N ALA A 21 -0.57 -23.80 8.97
CA ALA A 21 0.68 -23.88 9.72
C ALA A 21 1.59 -25.00 9.18
N THR A 22 2.90 -24.76 9.24
CA THR A 22 3.89 -25.82 9.02
C THR A 22 3.91 -26.82 10.18
N PRO A 23 4.37 -28.06 9.95
CA PRO A 23 4.46 -29.07 11.01
C PRO A 23 5.22 -28.57 12.25
N GLY A 24 4.58 -28.67 13.42
CA GLY A 24 5.11 -28.20 14.70
C GLY A 24 4.72 -26.76 15.07
N TYR A 25 3.96 -26.06 14.23
CA TYR A 25 3.45 -24.70 14.47
C TYR A 25 1.92 -24.62 14.51
N GLU A 26 1.21 -25.76 14.55
CA GLU A 26 -0.25 -25.83 14.47
C GLU A 26 -0.95 -25.20 15.68
N ASN A 27 -0.28 -25.16 16.83
CA ASN A 27 -0.79 -24.56 18.07
C ASN A 27 -0.27 -23.14 18.29
N GLU A 28 0.57 -22.62 17.39
CA GLU A 28 1.09 -21.26 17.50
C GLU A 28 0.02 -20.25 17.07
N PRO A 29 0.01 -19.03 17.66
CA PRO A 29 -0.95 -18.01 17.29
C PRO A 29 -0.90 -17.69 15.79
N VAL A 30 -2.09 -17.62 15.18
CA VAL A 30 -2.28 -17.19 13.79
C VAL A 30 -1.70 -15.79 13.60
N VAL A 31 -0.97 -15.59 12.51
CA VAL A 31 -0.36 -14.29 12.13
C VAL A 31 -1.03 -13.78 10.87
N ILE A 32 -1.49 -12.53 10.94
CA ILE A 32 -1.96 -11.78 9.78
C ILE A 32 -0.79 -10.98 9.22
N LEU A 33 -0.53 -11.10 7.93
CA LEU A 33 0.36 -10.21 7.18
C LEU A 33 -0.50 -9.29 6.33
N GLN A 34 -0.28 -7.99 6.40
CA GLN A 34 -1.02 -7.02 5.59
C GLN A 34 -0.07 -6.12 4.81
N GLY A 35 -0.44 -5.90 3.55
CA GLY A 35 0.14 -4.89 2.67
C GLY A 35 -0.90 -4.40 1.66
N HIS A 36 -0.51 -3.47 0.79
CA HIS A 36 -1.39 -2.94 -0.26
C HIS A 36 -0.82 -3.18 -1.67
N MET A 37 -1.70 -3.28 -2.67
CA MET A 37 -1.28 -3.58 -4.06
C MET A 37 -1.25 -2.35 -4.97
N ASP A 38 -1.77 -1.22 -4.53
CA ASP A 38 -1.72 0.01 -5.29
C ASP A 38 -0.33 0.67 -5.20
N MET A 39 -0.08 1.57 -6.15
CA MET A 39 1.12 2.38 -6.15
C MET A 39 0.77 3.76 -6.67
N VAL A 40 1.45 4.78 -6.16
CA VAL A 40 1.30 6.14 -6.68
C VAL A 40 1.96 6.21 -8.06
N ALA A 41 1.16 6.26 -9.13
CA ALA A 41 1.65 6.33 -10.49
C ALA A 41 2.17 7.74 -10.85
N VAL A 42 3.45 8.01 -10.54
CA VAL A 42 4.13 9.27 -10.91
C VAL A 42 5.10 9.03 -12.05
N GLN A 43 5.17 9.97 -12.99
CA GLN A 43 6.04 9.92 -14.15
C GLN A 43 6.79 11.25 -14.33
N THR A 44 7.97 11.20 -14.94
CA THR A 44 8.65 12.43 -15.40
C THR A 44 7.87 13.06 -16.56
N PRO A 45 7.96 14.38 -16.79
CA PRO A 45 7.17 15.06 -17.81
C PRO A 45 7.38 14.56 -19.26
N ASP A 46 8.52 13.95 -19.52
CA ASP A 46 8.95 13.40 -20.81
C ASP A 46 8.65 11.89 -20.95
N CYS A 47 8.19 11.24 -19.88
CA CYS A 47 7.78 9.84 -19.93
C CYS A 47 6.49 9.69 -20.74
N THR A 48 6.46 8.71 -21.64
CA THR A 48 5.31 8.42 -22.52
C THR A 48 4.67 7.07 -22.24
N MET A 49 5.17 6.36 -21.22
CA MET A 49 4.73 5.01 -20.84
C MET A 49 3.32 5.05 -20.24
N ASP A 50 2.43 4.17 -20.69
CA ASP A 50 1.13 4.00 -20.05
C ASP A 50 1.24 3.03 -18.87
N MET A 51 1.40 3.55 -17.65
CA MET A 51 1.50 2.74 -16.42
C MET A 51 0.28 1.87 -16.11
N LYS A 52 -0.85 2.03 -16.81
CA LYS A 52 -2.01 1.15 -16.64
C LYS A 52 -1.87 -0.16 -17.40
N THR A 53 -1.04 -0.18 -18.44
CA THR A 53 -0.97 -1.31 -19.38
C THR A 53 0.45 -1.80 -19.61
N GLU A 54 1.44 -0.94 -19.41
CA GLU A 54 2.87 -1.24 -19.56
C GLU A 54 3.51 -1.51 -18.19
N GLY A 55 4.36 -2.53 -18.13
CA GLY A 55 5.15 -2.84 -16.94
C GLY A 55 6.30 -1.86 -16.74
N LEU A 56 6.70 -1.65 -15.48
CA LEU A 56 7.80 -0.77 -15.11
C LEU A 56 9.14 -1.23 -15.70
N LYS A 57 9.94 -0.27 -16.17
CA LYS A 57 11.33 -0.50 -16.56
C LYS A 57 12.22 -0.42 -15.34
N VAL A 58 12.43 -1.57 -14.70
CA VAL A 58 13.25 -1.66 -13.49
C VAL A 58 14.73 -1.85 -13.80
N GLY A 59 15.58 -1.14 -13.06
CA GLY A 59 17.03 -1.20 -13.11
C GLY A 59 17.64 -1.38 -11.72
N ILE A 60 18.93 -1.70 -11.69
CA ILE A 60 19.72 -1.84 -10.46
C ILE A 60 20.87 -0.85 -10.51
N ASP A 61 21.04 -0.07 -9.45
CA ASP A 61 22.18 0.82 -9.24
C ASP A 61 22.84 0.49 -7.90
N GLY A 62 23.97 -0.22 -7.96
CA GLY A 62 24.63 -0.77 -6.77
C GLY A 62 23.70 -1.70 -6.00
N ASP A 63 23.35 -1.30 -4.78
CA ASP A 63 22.46 -2.04 -3.87
C ASP A 63 21.00 -1.55 -3.94
N SER A 64 20.69 -0.60 -4.82
CA SER A 64 19.35 -0.01 -4.98
C SER A 64 18.66 -0.49 -6.25
N VAL A 65 17.35 -0.71 -6.16
CA VAL A 65 16.46 -0.96 -7.31
C VAL A 65 15.71 0.33 -7.62
N TYR A 66 15.56 0.67 -8.91
CA TYR A 66 14.84 1.86 -9.35
C TYR A 66 13.98 1.57 -10.58
N ALA A 67 12.99 2.42 -10.86
CA ALA A 67 12.24 2.42 -12.10
C ALA A 67 12.63 3.62 -12.96
N GLU A 68 12.87 3.41 -14.25
CA GLU A 68 13.21 4.49 -15.17
C GLU A 68 12.00 5.43 -15.36
N ASN A 69 12.22 6.73 -15.14
CA ASN A 69 11.28 7.81 -15.42
C ASN A 69 9.90 7.71 -14.74
N THR A 70 9.75 6.80 -13.78
CA THR A 70 8.51 6.54 -13.05
C THR A 70 8.77 6.19 -11.60
N SER A 71 7.74 6.28 -10.77
CA SER A 71 7.73 5.68 -9.43
C SER A 71 7.93 4.17 -9.49
N LEU A 72 8.66 3.60 -8.53
CA LEU A 72 8.96 2.16 -8.48
C LEU A 72 7.80 1.30 -7.93
N GLY A 73 6.99 1.86 -7.02
CA GLY A 73 6.00 1.07 -6.27
C GLY A 73 6.64 0.11 -5.26
N GLY A 74 7.77 0.52 -4.66
CA GLY A 74 8.37 -0.23 -3.56
C GLY A 74 7.44 -0.29 -2.34
N ASP A 75 6.78 0.83 -2.07
CA ASP A 75 5.61 0.96 -1.21
C ASP A 75 4.33 0.64 -2.04
N ASP A 76 3.59 -0.44 -1.78
CA ASP A 76 3.88 -1.57 -0.86
C ASP A 76 4.11 -2.89 -1.64
N GLY A 77 4.65 -2.75 -2.85
CA GLY A 77 5.00 -3.86 -3.72
C GLY A 77 6.00 -4.84 -3.07
N ILE A 78 6.85 -4.36 -2.17
CA ILE A 78 7.80 -5.20 -1.42
C ILE A 78 7.06 -6.09 -0.41
N ALA A 79 6.10 -5.58 0.37
CA ALA A 79 5.33 -6.44 1.28
C ALA A 79 4.54 -7.49 0.54
N VAL A 80 3.91 -7.13 -0.59
CA VAL A 80 3.21 -8.08 -1.44
C VAL A 80 4.17 -9.18 -1.90
N ALA A 81 5.37 -8.82 -2.33
CA ALA A 81 6.40 -9.79 -2.72
C ALA A 81 6.81 -10.71 -1.56
N TYR A 82 7.05 -10.17 -0.37
CA TYR A 82 7.39 -10.97 0.83
C TYR A 82 6.26 -11.92 1.24
N ALA A 83 5.02 -11.42 1.26
CA ALA A 83 3.89 -12.25 1.62
C ALA A 83 3.71 -13.39 0.61
N LEU A 84 3.83 -13.12 -0.69
CA LEU A 84 3.78 -14.15 -1.73
C LEU A 84 4.94 -15.15 -1.62
N ALA A 85 6.16 -14.70 -1.30
CA ALA A 85 7.31 -15.57 -1.08
C ALA A 85 7.10 -16.52 0.12
N LEU A 86 6.53 -16.01 1.23
CA LEU A 86 6.17 -16.85 2.38
C LEU A 86 5.05 -17.84 2.05
N LEU A 87 4.07 -17.41 1.24
CA LEU A 87 3.00 -18.29 0.78
C LEU A 87 3.52 -19.39 -0.16
N ASP A 88 4.54 -19.11 -0.96
CA ASP A 88 5.16 -20.08 -1.88
C ASP A 88 6.17 -21.02 -1.21
N SER A 89 6.94 -20.53 -0.23
CA SER A 89 8.01 -21.28 0.43
C SER A 89 7.53 -22.59 1.08
N GLU A 90 8.29 -23.67 0.90
CA GLU A 90 8.04 -24.95 1.57
C GLU A 90 8.99 -25.21 2.76
N ASP A 91 9.99 -24.35 2.94
CA ASP A 91 11.11 -24.52 3.86
C ASP A 91 11.13 -23.53 5.04
N ILE A 92 10.35 -22.45 4.96
CA ILE A 92 10.18 -21.50 6.06
C ILE A 92 9.12 -22.02 7.02
N ARG A 93 9.51 -22.22 8.29
CA ARG A 93 8.58 -22.62 9.35
C ARG A 93 7.75 -21.42 9.80
N HIS A 94 6.44 -21.59 9.83
CA HIS A 94 5.49 -20.53 10.17
C HIS A 94 4.22 -21.09 10.84
N PRO A 95 3.53 -20.29 11.68
CA PRO A 95 2.16 -20.56 12.11
C PRO A 95 1.18 -20.44 10.94
N ARG A 96 -0.12 -20.64 11.17
CA ARG A 96 -1.11 -20.36 10.13
C ARG A 96 -1.02 -18.87 9.75
N LEU A 97 -0.85 -18.61 8.46
CA LEU A 97 -0.70 -17.29 7.89
C LEU A 97 -2.00 -16.87 7.20
N GLU A 98 -2.44 -15.65 7.52
CA GLU A 98 -3.53 -14.97 6.84
C GLU A 98 -2.95 -13.73 6.17
N VAL A 99 -2.91 -13.70 4.85
CA VAL A 99 -2.36 -12.58 4.08
C VAL A 99 -3.50 -11.75 3.56
N ILE A 100 -3.52 -10.46 3.88
CA ILE A 100 -4.48 -9.48 3.39
C ILE A 100 -3.73 -8.52 2.46
N ILE A 101 -4.21 -8.41 1.23
CA ILE A 101 -3.72 -7.43 0.27
C ILE A 101 -4.87 -6.50 -0.06
N THR A 102 -4.77 -5.26 0.40
CA THR A 102 -5.79 -4.23 0.18
C THR A 102 -5.59 -3.53 -1.15
N VAL A 103 -6.67 -2.95 -1.67
CA VAL A 103 -6.64 -2.00 -2.78
C VAL A 103 -6.94 -0.58 -2.29
N ASP A 104 -6.41 0.40 -3.03
CA ASP A 104 -6.80 1.81 -2.95
C ASP A 104 -6.56 2.42 -1.55
N GLU A 105 -5.35 2.18 -1.04
CA GLU A 105 -4.82 2.82 0.17
C GLU A 105 -4.66 4.33 -0.10
N GLU A 106 -4.02 4.66 -1.22
CA GLU A 106 -3.44 5.99 -1.52
C GLU A 106 -4.45 7.10 -1.81
N VAL A 107 -5.70 6.75 -2.15
CA VAL A 107 -6.74 7.72 -2.53
C VAL A 107 -7.76 7.94 -1.41
N GLY A 108 -8.01 6.95 -0.54
CA GLY A 108 -9.07 7.03 0.46
C GLY A 108 -9.21 5.90 1.48
N MET A 109 -8.38 4.85 1.44
CA MET A 109 -8.49 3.64 2.28
C MET A 109 -9.82 2.89 2.14
N ASP A 110 -10.56 3.06 1.03
CA ASP A 110 -11.92 2.51 0.88
C ASP A 110 -11.91 0.97 0.89
N GLY A 111 -10.84 0.34 0.38
CA GLY A 111 -10.64 -1.11 0.44
C GLY A 111 -10.57 -1.65 1.87
N ALA A 112 -9.85 -0.97 2.77
CA ALA A 112 -9.72 -1.37 4.17
C ALA A 112 -11.01 -1.15 4.99
N ARG A 113 -11.90 -0.25 4.54
CA ARG A 113 -13.16 0.06 5.24
C ARG A 113 -14.26 -0.97 4.97
N GLU A 114 -14.27 -1.56 3.78
CA GLU A 114 -15.36 -2.45 3.33
C GLU A 114 -15.01 -3.94 3.37
N ILE A 115 -13.76 -4.30 3.66
CA ILE A 115 -13.31 -5.71 3.66
C ILE A 115 -14.00 -6.52 4.79
N ASP A 116 -14.55 -7.67 4.42
CA ASP A 116 -15.10 -8.64 5.38
C ASP A 116 -13.98 -9.48 5.99
N LEU A 117 -13.65 -9.17 7.24
CA LEU A 117 -12.61 -9.84 8.02
C LEU A 117 -13.16 -10.93 8.94
N SER A 118 -14.46 -11.23 8.90
CA SER A 118 -15.12 -12.16 9.83
C SER A 118 -14.58 -13.58 9.79
N MET A 119 -13.97 -13.96 8.67
CA MET A 119 -13.32 -15.24 8.44
C MET A 119 -11.90 -15.36 9.02
N LEU A 120 -11.29 -14.24 9.42
CA LEU A 120 -9.94 -14.23 9.97
C LEU A 120 -9.93 -14.78 11.40
N GLN A 121 -8.90 -15.55 11.70
CA GLN A 121 -8.67 -16.15 13.02
C GLN A 121 -7.52 -15.46 13.75
N GLY A 122 -6.71 -14.68 13.05
CA GLY A 122 -5.61 -13.94 13.63
C GLY A 122 -6.04 -12.82 14.55
N HIS A 123 -5.28 -12.64 15.63
CA HIS A 123 -5.38 -11.50 16.54
C HIS A 123 -4.09 -10.69 16.59
N ARG A 124 -3.12 -11.03 15.74
CA ARG A 124 -1.84 -10.34 15.59
C ARG A 124 -1.65 -10.03 14.12
N MET A 125 -1.40 -8.77 13.81
CA MET A 125 -1.14 -8.29 12.47
C MET A 125 0.25 -7.70 12.41
N ILE A 126 0.98 -8.06 11.37
CA ILE A 126 2.21 -7.40 10.95
C ILE A 126 1.85 -6.67 9.66
N ASN A 127 1.70 -5.36 9.76
CA ASN A 127 1.66 -4.49 8.60
C ASN A 127 3.13 -4.26 8.16
N LEU A 128 3.38 -4.40 6.88
CA LEU A 128 4.72 -4.34 6.29
C LEU A 128 5.01 -3.01 5.57
N ASP A 129 4.20 -1.99 5.86
CA ASP A 129 4.14 -0.68 5.23
C ASP A 129 5.07 0.34 5.92
N SER A 130 6.21 -0.13 6.42
CA SER A 130 7.22 0.71 7.09
C SER A 130 8.49 0.72 6.27
N GLU A 131 8.89 1.90 5.81
CA GLU A 131 10.02 2.08 4.89
C GLU A 131 11.40 1.95 5.57
N ASP A 132 11.46 2.06 6.90
CA ASP A 132 12.71 2.01 7.67
C ASP A 132 13.02 0.61 8.23
N GLU A 133 14.11 -0.01 7.76
CA GLU A 133 14.60 -1.28 8.29
C GLU A 133 15.01 -1.19 9.76
N GLY A 134 14.58 -2.17 10.57
CA GLY A 134 14.94 -2.26 11.99
C GLY A 134 14.11 -1.37 12.92
N ILE A 135 13.13 -0.63 12.38
CA ILE A 135 12.18 0.16 13.17
C ILE A 135 10.84 -0.56 13.23
N PHE A 136 10.33 -0.77 14.45
CA PHE A 136 8.99 -1.33 14.68
C PHE A 136 8.04 -0.21 15.07
N LEU A 137 7.12 0.15 14.17
CA LEU A 137 6.05 1.10 14.45
C LEU A 137 4.87 0.36 15.08
N THR A 138 4.41 0.81 16.25
CA THR A 138 3.27 0.22 16.97
C THR A 138 1.98 1.01 16.80
N SER A 139 2.04 2.16 16.13
CA SER A 139 0.90 3.04 15.88
C SER A 139 1.22 4.07 14.80
N CYS A 140 0.22 4.47 14.02
CA CYS A 140 0.27 5.63 13.11
C CYS A 140 -0.73 6.72 13.54
N ALA A 141 -0.58 7.93 13.01
CA ALA A 141 -1.52 9.03 13.23
C ALA A 141 -2.70 8.95 12.25
N GLY A 142 -3.93 9.21 12.71
CA GLY A 142 -5.08 9.31 11.82
C GLY A 142 -5.10 10.61 11.01
N GLY A 143 -5.46 10.55 9.73
CA GLY A 143 -5.60 11.71 8.84
C GLY A 143 -7.03 12.26 8.79
N ALA A 144 -7.19 13.59 8.73
CA ALA A 144 -8.49 14.24 8.50
C ALA A 144 -8.36 15.35 7.45
N ARG A 145 -9.14 15.25 6.36
CA ARG A 145 -9.19 16.26 5.30
C ARG A 145 -10.34 17.25 5.56
N VAL A 146 -10.03 18.51 5.80
CA VAL A 146 -11.03 19.58 5.99
C VAL A 146 -11.09 20.46 4.74
N ASN A 147 -12.21 20.42 4.03
CA ASN A 147 -12.47 21.29 2.88
C ASN A 147 -13.23 22.55 3.33
N CYS A 148 -12.53 23.67 3.47
CA CYS A 148 -13.15 24.96 3.80
C CYS A 148 -13.59 25.71 2.53
N ARG A 149 -14.90 25.91 2.34
CA ARG A 149 -15.43 26.84 1.32
C ARG A 149 -15.83 28.15 1.98
N PHE A 150 -15.13 29.22 1.64
CA PHE A 150 -15.53 30.57 2.05
C PHE A 150 -16.54 31.14 1.05
N PRO A 151 -17.74 31.57 1.50
CA PRO A 151 -18.68 32.29 0.66
C PRO A 151 -18.13 33.70 0.37
N MET A 152 -17.24 33.81 -0.62
CA MET A 152 -16.76 35.10 -1.08
C MET A 152 -17.74 35.71 -2.07
N LYS A 153 -18.28 36.88 -1.74
CA LYS A 153 -18.91 37.73 -2.75
C LYS A 153 -17.81 38.35 -3.60
N LYS A 154 -17.69 37.89 -4.84
CA LYS A 154 -16.85 38.55 -5.85
C LYS A 154 -17.56 39.85 -6.25
N GLN A 155 -16.85 40.97 -6.17
CA GLN A 155 -17.31 42.25 -6.67
C GLN A 155 -16.27 42.73 -7.68
N GLU A 156 -16.72 43.15 -8.86
CA GLU A 156 -15.85 43.85 -9.80
C GLU A 156 -15.52 45.23 -9.21
N LEU A 157 -14.22 45.50 -9.08
CA LEU A 157 -13.69 46.77 -8.62
C LEU A 157 -12.70 47.28 -9.65
N THR A 158 -12.85 48.54 -10.06
CA THR A 158 -11.87 49.24 -10.88
C THR A 158 -10.87 49.94 -9.97
N GLY A 159 -9.58 49.65 -10.10
CA GLY A 159 -8.55 50.24 -9.25
C GLY A 159 -7.13 49.97 -9.77
N VAL A 160 -6.15 50.53 -9.07
CA VAL A 160 -4.73 50.30 -9.36
C VAL A 160 -4.32 48.97 -8.74
N ARG A 161 -3.82 48.04 -9.56
CA ARG A 161 -3.28 46.76 -9.09
C ARG A 161 -1.91 47.02 -8.46
N TYR A 162 -1.78 46.69 -7.18
CA TYR A 162 -0.48 46.60 -6.52
C TYR A 162 -0.11 45.12 -6.39
N GLU A 163 1.12 44.80 -6.77
CA GLU A 163 1.71 43.49 -6.55
C GLU A 163 2.52 43.57 -5.25
N VAL A 164 2.21 42.71 -4.30
CA VAL A 164 2.92 42.63 -3.02
C VAL A 164 3.60 41.28 -2.99
N GLU A 165 4.92 41.29 -2.91
CA GLU A 165 5.74 40.10 -2.70
C GLU A 165 6.09 40.02 -1.22
N VAL A 166 5.80 38.87 -0.60
CA VAL A 166 6.16 38.59 0.80
C VAL A 166 7.27 37.56 0.79
N SER A 167 8.49 38.00 1.10
CA SER A 167 9.64 37.12 1.35
C SER A 167 9.77 36.87 2.85
N VAL A 168 9.83 35.61 3.25
CA VAL A 168 10.14 35.20 4.63
C VAL A 168 11.65 34.96 4.72
N SER A 169 12.32 35.64 5.66
CA SER A 169 13.74 35.45 6.00
C SER A 169 13.94 34.30 6.97
#